data_AF-A0A4Q3WC81-F1
#
_entry.id   AF-A0A4Q3WC81-F1
#
_cell.length_a   1.000
_cell.length_b   1.000
_cell.length_c   1.000
_cell.angle_alpha   90.00
_cell.angle_beta   90.00
_cell.angle_gamma   90.00
#
_symmetry.space_group_name_H-M   'P 1'
#
loop_
_entity.id
_entity.type
_entity.pdbx_description
1 polymer ?
#
loop_
_entity_poly.entity_id
_entity_poly.type
_entity_poly.pdbx_seq_one_letter_code
_entity_poly.pdbx_strand_id
1 'polypeptide(L)'
;DSSASSLAVAYIAVNSASNAYQTAQRDQSTSQEFEFCQFCEQEAYWLDDFALYAVLKEQHEDKPWHEWPTAYKFREKQALETFRDEQGEAIKQAKWLQFVFDSQWKALKNYCNTIGIQLFGDLPFYVSYDSADVWANPRHRRQPSDQQFT
;
A
#
# COMPACT_ATOMS: atom_id res chain seq x y z
N ASP A 1 -4.09 11.25 -27.68
CA ASP A 1 -2.89 10.38 -27.60
C ASP A 1 -2.05 10.45 -26.33
N SER A 2 -2.38 11.25 -25.31
CA SER A 2 -1.62 11.26 -24.03
C SER A 2 -2.09 10.22 -22.99
N SER A 3 -3.26 9.60 -23.16
CA SER A 3 -3.81 8.65 -22.18
C SER A 3 -3.18 7.25 -22.26
N ALA A 4 -2.72 6.83 -23.44
CA ALA A 4 -2.12 5.51 -23.64
C ALA A 4 -0.72 5.38 -23.00
N SER A 5 0.08 6.46 -23.01
CA SER A 5 1.40 6.45 -22.37
C SER A 5 1.34 6.42 -20.85
N SER A 6 0.34 7.06 -20.23
CA SER A 6 0.16 7.03 -18.77
C SER A 6 -0.24 5.64 -18.26
N LEU A 7 -1.15 4.97 -18.98
CA LEU A 7 -1.58 3.62 -18.66
C LEU A 7 -0.46 2.59 -18.89
N ALA A 8 0.36 2.77 -19.94
CA ALA A 8 1.50 1.90 -20.21
C ALA A 8 2.58 1.99 -19.12
N VAL A 9 2.87 3.19 -18.59
CA VAL A 9 3.87 3.36 -17.52
C VAL A 9 3.39 2.75 -16.20
N ALA A 10 2.11 2.92 -15.84
CA ALA A 10 1.51 2.29 -14.66
C ALA A 10 1.48 0.75 -14.81
N TYR A 11 1.06 0.24 -15.98
CA TYR A 11 1.02 -1.20 -16.28
C TYR A 11 2.41 -1.86 -16.28
N ILE A 12 3.44 -1.17 -16.76
CA ILE A 12 4.84 -1.65 -16.72
C ILE A 12 5.38 -1.64 -15.29
N ALA A 13 5.11 -0.59 -14.50
CA ALA A 13 5.56 -0.52 -13.11
C ALA A 13 4.96 -1.65 -12.25
N VAL A 14 3.66 -1.91 -12.37
CA VAL A 14 2.97 -2.99 -11.63
C VAL A 14 3.45 -4.39 -12.06
N ASN A 15 3.57 -4.66 -13.36
CA ASN A 15 4.08 -5.95 -13.83
C ASN A 15 5.56 -6.16 -13.52
N SER A 16 6.37 -5.10 -13.52
CA SER A 16 7.77 -5.17 -13.09
C SER A 16 7.89 -5.49 -11.61
N ALA A 17 7.01 -4.96 -10.77
CA ALA A 17 6.96 -5.24 -9.34
C ALA A 17 6.54 -6.70 -9.07
N SER A 18 5.58 -7.24 -9.84
CA SER A 18 5.20 -8.67 -9.77
C SER A 18 6.32 -9.61 -10.22
N ASN A 19 7.01 -9.30 -11.31
CA ASN A 19 8.15 -10.10 -11.77
C ASN A 19 9.36 -10.00 -10.83
N ALA A 20 9.58 -8.83 -10.22
CA ALA A 20 10.63 -8.62 -9.22
C ALA A 20 10.33 -9.42 -7.93
N TYR A 21 9.09 -9.43 -7.47
CA TYR A 21 8.67 -10.25 -6.32
C TYR A 21 8.85 -11.75 -6.59
N GLN A 22 8.40 -12.25 -7.74
CA GLN A 22 8.55 -13.66 -8.09
C GLN A 22 10.02 -14.10 -8.24
N THR A 23 10.88 -13.22 -8.75
CA THR A 23 12.33 -13.48 -8.83
C THR A 23 12.97 -13.45 -7.44
N ALA A 24 12.62 -12.48 -6.61
CA ALA A 24 13.16 -12.37 -5.25
C ALA A 24 12.71 -13.53 -4.34
N GLN A 25 11.51 -14.07 -4.53
CA GLN A 25 11.03 -15.28 -3.84
C GLN A 25 11.85 -16.53 -4.22
N ARG A 26 12.43 -16.58 -5.43
CA ARG A 26 13.29 -17.71 -5.85
C ARG A 26 14.68 -17.69 -5.22
N ASP A 27 15.22 -16.50 -5.00
CA ASP A 27 16.59 -16.29 -4.50
C ASP A 27 16.64 -15.86 -3.02
N GLN A 28 15.53 -15.99 -2.29
CA GLN A 28 15.39 -15.45 -0.95
C GLN A 28 16.31 -16.17 0.04
N SER A 29 17.26 -15.44 0.62
CA SER A 29 18.08 -15.96 1.72
C SER A 29 17.28 -15.96 3.02
N THR A 30 17.58 -16.88 3.92
CA THR A 30 16.93 -16.97 5.25
C THR A 30 17.03 -15.66 6.04
N SER A 31 18.09 -14.87 5.83
CA SER A 31 18.25 -13.55 6.46
C SER A 31 17.22 -12.54 5.96
N GLN A 32 16.99 -12.51 4.64
CA GLN A 32 16.05 -11.56 4.04
C GLN A 32 14.60 -11.89 4.40
N GLU A 33 14.27 -13.18 4.54
CA GLU A 33 12.96 -13.60 5.03
C GLU A 33 12.75 -13.20 6.49
N PHE A 34 13.78 -13.35 7.34
CA PHE A 34 13.73 -12.89 8.73
C PHE A 34 13.53 -11.36 8.84
N GLU A 35 14.29 -10.58 8.07
CA GLU A 35 14.16 -9.12 8.03
C GLU A 35 12.77 -8.68 7.54
N PHE A 36 12.23 -9.37 6.53
CA PHE A 36 10.88 -9.11 6.03
C PHE A 36 9.81 -9.40 7.11
N CYS A 37 9.93 -10.51 7.84
CA CYS A 37 9.03 -10.82 8.95
C CYS A 37 9.11 -9.76 10.06
N GLN A 38 10.32 -9.33 10.44
CA GLN A 38 10.48 -8.25 11.42
C GLN A 38 9.84 -6.93 10.95
N PHE A 39 10.02 -6.57 9.69
CA PHE A 39 9.39 -5.39 9.11
C PHE A 39 7.86 -5.49 9.20
N CYS A 40 7.30 -6.65 8.85
CA CYS A 40 5.86 -6.87 8.93
C CYS A 40 5.31 -6.73 10.35
N GLU A 41 6.06 -7.21 11.36
CA GLU A 41 5.67 -7.09 12.77
C GLU A 41 5.78 -5.65 13.29
N GLN A 42 6.87 -4.96 12.98
CA GLN A 42 7.14 -3.59 13.44
C GLN A 42 6.15 -2.58 12.85
N GLU A 43 5.82 -2.75 11.57
CA GLU A 43 5.00 -1.81 10.81
C GLU A 43 3.53 -2.25 10.67
N ALA A 44 3.13 -3.32 11.37
CA ALA A 44 1.80 -3.93 11.28
C ALA A 44 0.64 -2.93 11.43
N TYR A 45 0.82 -1.87 12.25
CA TYR A 45 -0.23 -0.90 12.56
C TYR A 45 -0.74 -0.11 11.34
N TRP A 46 0.07 0.06 10.29
CA TRP A 46 -0.33 0.71 9.04
C TRP A 46 -0.18 -0.22 7.84
N LEU A 47 0.82 -1.11 7.86
CA LEU A 47 1.17 -1.96 6.72
C LEU A 47 0.04 -2.94 6.38
N ASP A 48 -0.65 -3.48 7.39
CA ASP A 48 -1.75 -4.41 7.19
C ASP A 48 -2.93 -3.77 6.46
N ASP A 49 -3.31 -2.57 6.89
CA ASP A 49 -4.41 -1.83 6.28
C ASP A 49 -4.02 -1.27 4.91
N PHE A 50 -2.78 -0.82 4.75
CA PHE A 50 -2.24 -0.40 3.46
C PHE A 50 -2.26 -1.55 2.45
N ALA A 51 -1.75 -2.73 2.83
CA ALA A 51 -1.67 -3.87 1.92
C ALA A 51 -3.06 -4.36 1.51
N LEU A 52 -4.01 -4.42 2.45
CA LEU A 52 -5.41 -4.72 2.12
C LEU A 52 -6.03 -3.70 1.17
N TYR A 53 -5.85 -2.42 1.48
CA TYR A 53 -6.38 -1.33 0.66
C TYR A 53 -5.83 -1.39 -0.76
N ALA A 54 -4.52 -1.57 -0.91
CA ALA A 54 -3.86 -1.64 -2.21
C ALA A 54 -4.41 -2.77 -3.08
N VAL A 55 -4.54 -3.97 -2.50
CA VAL A 55 -5.06 -5.14 -3.25
C VAL A 55 -6.56 -4.97 -3.54
N LEU A 56 -7.35 -4.45 -2.60
CA LEU A 56 -8.77 -4.15 -2.86
C LEU A 56 -8.93 -3.13 -3.98
N LYS A 57 -8.11 -2.08 -3.98
CA LYS A 57 -8.13 -1.03 -5.00
C LYS A 57 -7.80 -1.59 -6.38
N GLU A 58 -6.78 -2.43 -6.48
CA GLU A 58 -6.44 -3.12 -7.72
C GLU A 58 -7.58 -4.02 -8.22
N GLN A 59 -8.20 -4.80 -7.33
CA GLN A 59 -9.34 -5.68 -7.67
C GLN A 59 -10.60 -4.91 -8.12
N HIS A 60 -10.71 -3.63 -7.75
CA HIS A 60 -11.84 -2.78 -8.11
C HIS A 60 -11.49 -1.76 -9.20
N GLU A 61 -10.51 -2.06 -10.06
CA GLU A 61 -10.12 -1.22 -11.21
C GLU A 61 -9.66 0.18 -10.79
N ASP A 62 -8.91 0.28 -9.69
CA ASP A 62 -8.43 1.53 -9.09
C ASP A 62 -9.53 2.50 -8.63
N LYS A 63 -10.79 2.03 -8.54
CA LYS A 63 -11.90 2.83 -8.02
C LYS A 63 -11.65 3.21 -6.57
N PRO A 64 -12.10 4.40 -6.15
CA PRO A 64 -11.90 4.85 -4.79
C PRO A 64 -12.76 4.06 -3.80
N TRP A 65 -12.35 3.99 -2.54
CA TRP A 65 -12.99 3.08 -1.55
C TRP A 65 -14.48 3.32 -1.31
N HIS A 66 -14.96 4.54 -1.57
CA HIS A 66 -16.36 4.90 -1.37
C HIS A 66 -17.30 4.39 -2.48
N GLU A 67 -16.74 3.89 -3.58
CA GLU A 67 -17.44 3.24 -4.69
C GLU A 67 -17.42 1.71 -4.59
N TRP A 68 -16.65 1.14 -3.66
CA TRP A 68 -16.59 -0.30 -3.46
C TRP A 68 -17.91 -0.88 -2.92
N PRO A 69 -18.13 -2.19 -3.09
CA PRO A 69 -19.21 -2.90 -2.43
C PRO A 69 -19.27 -2.60 -0.93
N THR A 70 -20.48 -2.51 -0.40
CA THR A 70 -20.79 -2.16 1.00
C THR A 70 -19.90 -2.91 2.00
N ALA A 71 -19.70 -4.21 1.78
CA ALA A 71 -18.89 -5.04 2.67
C ALA A 71 -17.44 -4.55 2.81
N TYR A 72 -16.79 -4.15 1.71
CA TYR A 72 -15.42 -3.62 1.74
C TYR A 72 -15.37 -2.14 2.14
N LYS A 73 -16.35 -1.35 1.68
CA LYS A 73 -16.49 0.07 2.06
C LYS A 73 -16.67 0.26 3.57
N PHE A 74 -17.46 -0.61 4.22
CA PHE A 74 -17.70 -0.57 5.65
C PHE A 74 -16.79 -1.49 6.46
N ARG A 75 -15.87 -2.21 5.80
CA ARG A 75 -14.89 -3.09 6.45
C ARG A 75 -15.58 -4.16 7.29
N GLU A 76 -16.60 -4.81 6.72
CA GLU A 76 -17.28 -5.94 7.34
C GLU A 76 -16.25 -7.04 7.62
N LYS A 77 -16.15 -7.43 8.90
CA LYS A 77 -15.10 -8.32 9.40
C LYS A 77 -15.01 -9.60 8.58
N GLN A 78 -16.14 -10.26 8.35
CA GLN A 78 -16.18 -11.53 7.62
C GLN A 78 -15.72 -11.38 6.17
N ALA A 79 -16.13 -10.32 5.47
CA ALA A 79 -15.72 -10.07 4.09
C ALA A 79 -14.21 -9.79 3.99
N LEU A 80 -13.64 -9.07 4.96
CA LEU A 80 -12.19 -8.83 5.01
C LEU A 80 -11.39 -10.09 5.38
N GLU A 81 -11.90 -10.94 6.25
CA GLU A 81 -11.26 -12.22 6.59
C GLU A 81 -11.23 -13.14 5.36
N THR A 82 -12.37 -13.34 4.70
CA THR A 82 -12.43 -14.11 3.45
C THR A 82 -11.48 -13.54 2.38
N PHE A 83 -11.44 -12.22 2.23
CA PHE A 83 -10.54 -11.58 1.28
C PHE A 83 -9.06 -11.78 1.63
N ARG A 84 -8.69 -11.75 2.92
CA ARG A 84 -7.32 -12.05 3.37
C ARG A 84 -6.90 -13.46 3.00
N ASP A 85 -7.80 -14.42 3.17
CA ASP A 85 -7.52 -15.83 2.85
C ASP A 85 -7.38 -16.04 1.34
N GLU A 86 -8.27 -15.42 0.54
CA GLU A 86 -8.27 -15.54 -0.92
C GLU A 86 -7.08 -14.82 -1.58
N GLN A 87 -6.68 -13.66 -1.05
CA GLN A 87 -5.68 -12.78 -1.64
C GLN A 87 -4.35 -12.73 -0.86
N GLY A 88 -4.09 -13.75 -0.03
CA GLY A 88 -2.93 -13.78 0.87
C GLY A 88 -1.59 -13.52 0.18
N GLU A 89 -1.37 -14.10 -1.01
CA GLU A 89 -0.14 -13.88 -1.79
C GLU A 89 -0.02 -12.46 -2.33
N ALA A 90 -1.11 -11.88 -2.85
CA ALA A 90 -1.11 -10.49 -3.33
C ALA A 90 -0.87 -9.51 -2.18
N ILE A 91 -1.46 -9.77 -1.01
CA ILE A 91 -1.23 -8.98 0.21
C ILE A 91 0.24 -9.11 0.65
N LYS A 92 0.79 -10.32 0.66
CA LYS A 92 2.21 -10.55 1.01
C LYS A 92 3.14 -9.83 0.04
N GLN A 93 2.83 -9.84 -1.25
CA GLN A 93 3.56 -9.10 -2.28
C GLN A 93 3.52 -7.58 -2.02
N ALA A 94 2.34 -7.02 -1.74
CA ALA A 94 2.20 -5.59 -1.43
C ALA A 94 3.05 -5.19 -0.21
N LYS A 95 3.06 -6.03 0.84
CA LYS A 95 3.92 -5.85 2.01
C LYS A 95 5.41 -5.93 1.67
N TRP A 96 5.79 -6.89 0.83
CA TRP A 96 7.17 -7.07 0.41
C TRP A 96 7.70 -5.87 -0.39
N LEU A 97 6.88 -5.28 -1.26
CA LEU A 97 7.26 -4.06 -1.98
C LEU A 97 7.53 -2.88 -1.03
N GLN A 98 6.71 -2.73 0.02
CA GLN A 98 6.96 -1.72 1.06
C GLN A 98 8.27 -2.00 1.83
N PHE A 99 8.55 -3.26 2.14
CA PHE A 99 9.82 -3.65 2.77
C PHE A 99 11.04 -3.30 1.91
N VAL A 100 10.99 -3.61 0.62
CA VAL A 100 12.08 -3.28 -0.32
C VAL A 100 12.26 -1.77 -0.43
N PHE A 101 11.16 -1.03 -0.54
CA PHE A 101 11.19 0.43 -0.59
C PHE A 101 11.83 1.02 0.69
N ASP A 102 11.40 0.56 1.87
CA ASP A 102 11.94 1.01 3.15
C ASP A 102 13.44 0.70 3.28
N SER A 103 13.87 -0.50 2.86
CA SER A 103 15.27 -0.92 2.86
C SER A 103 16.14 -0.02 1.97
N GLN A 104 15.68 0.25 0.74
CA GLN A 104 16.38 1.14 -0.20
C GLN A 104 16.40 2.58 0.30
N TRP A 105 15.29 3.06 0.86
CA TRP A 105 15.18 4.39 1.42
C TRP A 105 16.10 4.60 2.62
N LYS A 106 16.16 3.63 3.54
CA LYS A 106 17.09 3.64 4.68
C LYS A 106 18.55 3.62 4.22
N ALA A 107 18.89 2.81 3.23
CA ALA A 107 20.24 2.78 2.67
C ALA A 107 20.64 4.13 2.06
N LEU A 108 19.75 4.75 1.27
CA LEU A 108 19.96 6.08 0.70
C LEU A 108 20.12 7.15 1.80
N LYS A 109 19.22 7.16 2.78
CA LYS A 109 19.27 8.12 3.90
C LYS A 109 20.56 7.98 4.69
N ASN A 110 21.00 6.75 4.96
CA ASN A 110 22.26 6.49 5.64
C ASN A 110 23.45 7.01 4.84
N TYR A 111 23.48 6.76 3.53
CA TYR A 111 24.52 7.29 2.65
C TYR A 111 24.54 8.83 2.63
N CYS A 112 23.38 9.48 2.51
CA CYS A 112 23.30 10.94 2.58
C CYS A 112 23.84 11.47 3.92
N ASN A 113 23.50 10.82 5.03
CA ASN A 113 23.99 11.20 6.35
C ASN A 113 25.51 11.07 6.48
N THR A 114 26.15 10.07 5.86
CA THR A 114 27.62 9.92 5.91
C THR A 114 28.37 11.04 5.19
N ILE A 115 27.74 11.64 4.17
CA ILE A 115 28.27 12.79 3.42
C ILE A 115 27.71 14.14 3.91
N GLY A 116 27.03 14.16 5.07
CA GLY A 116 26.52 15.37 5.70
C GLY A 116 25.26 15.97 5.03
N ILE A 117 24.61 15.23 4.14
CA ILE A 117 23.35 15.64 3.49
C ILE A 117 22.16 15.16 4.33
N GLN A 118 21.26 16.08 4.67
CA GLN A 118 20.00 15.78 5.36
C GLN A 118 18.85 15.71 4.36
N LEU A 119 18.07 14.62 4.41
CA LEU A 119 16.85 14.47 3.62
C LEU A 119 15.64 14.93 4.45
N PHE A 120 14.93 15.93 3.95
CA PHE A 120 13.65 16.37 4.49
C PHE A 120 12.52 15.82 3.63
N GLY A 121 11.61 15.06 4.24
CA GLY A 121 10.38 14.64 3.57
C GLY A 121 9.37 15.78 3.58
N ASP A 122 8.65 15.95 2.48
CA ASP A 122 7.47 16.79 2.43
C ASP A 122 6.25 15.92 2.77
N LEU A 123 5.52 16.29 3.83
CA LEU A 123 4.29 15.60 4.22
C LEU A 123 3.11 16.55 3.92
N PRO A 124 2.22 16.20 2.99
CA PRO A 124 1.08 17.05 2.70
C PRO A 124 0.20 17.18 3.95
N PHE A 125 -0.25 18.41 4.23
CA PHE A 125 -1.13 18.70 5.38
C PHE A 125 -2.46 17.95 5.34
N TYR A 126 -2.91 17.56 4.15
CA TYR A 126 -4.15 16.81 3.95
C TYR A 126 -3.85 15.43 3.39
N VAL A 127 -4.32 14.40 4.09
CA VAL A 127 -4.37 13.04 3.54
C VAL A 127 -5.50 13.00 2.51
N SER A 128 -5.23 12.40 1.34
CA SER A 128 -6.25 12.20 0.30
C SER A 128 -7.47 11.48 0.88
N TYR A 129 -8.67 11.90 0.49
CA TYR A 129 -9.89 11.20 0.89
C TYR A 129 -9.89 9.75 0.43
N ASP A 130 -9.24 9.46 -0.71
CA ASP A 130 -9.05 8.11 -1.23
C ASP A 130 -7.69 7.54 -0.77
N SER A 131 -7.57 7.26 0.53
CA SER A 131 -6.37 6.65 1.12
C SER A 131 -6.72 5.49 2.05
N ALA A 132 -5.72 4.63 2.29
CA ALA A 132 -5.81 3.55 3.27
C ALA A 132 -6.14 4.10 4.67
N ASP A 133 -5.56 5.24 5.06
CA ASP A 133 -5.77 5.85 6.38
C ASP A 133 -7.22 6.28 6.62
N VAL A 134 -7.86 6.88 5.61
CA VAL A 134 -9.26 7.33 5.68
C VAL A 134 -10.21 6.15 5.63
N TRP A 135 -9.91 5.14 4.79
CA TRP A 135 -10.69 3.92 4.71
C TRP A 135 -10.62 3.09 6.00
N ALA A 136 -9.42 2.92 6.57
CA ALA A 136 -9.17 2.12 7.77
C ALA A 136 -9.65 2.79 9.06
N ASN A 137 -9.78 4.12 9.09
CA ASN A 137 -10.24 4.86 10.26
C ASN A 137 -11.65 5.45 10.05
N PRO A 138 -12.73 4.77 10.51
CA PRO A 138 -14.11 5.23 10.36
C PRO A 138 -14.37 6.62 10.96
N ARG A 139 -13.59 7.03 11.97
CA ARG A 139 -13.73 8.36 12.59
C ARG A 139 -13.39 9.52 11.66
N HIS A 140 -12.62 9.26 10.60
CA HIS A 140 -12.30 10.25 9.57
C HIS A 140 -13.29 10.23 8.40
N ARG A 141 -14.20 9.24 8.34
CA ARG A 141 -15.29 9.18 7.35
C ARG A 141 -16.40 10.14 7.77
N ARG A 142 -16.35 11.40 7.33
CA ARG A 142 -17.53 12.26 7.37
C ARG A 142 -18.58 11.70 6.42
N GLN A 143 -19.79 11.49 6.92
CA GLN A 143 -20.92 11.09 6.08
C GLN A 143 -21.32 12.27 5.17
N PRO A 144 -21.76 12.02 3.92
CA PRO A 144 -22.25 13.08 3.03
C PRO A 144 -23.41 13.90 3.58
N SER A 145 -24.03 13.49 4.70
CA SER A 145 -25.06 14.27 5.40
C SER A 145 -24.55 15.61 5.95
N ASP A 146 -23.23 15.80 6.06
CA ASP A 146 -22.62 17.04 6.56
C ASP A 146 -22.22 18.02 5.45
N GLN A 147 -22.51 17.70 4.18
CA GLN A 147 -22.48 18.65 3.06
C GLN A 147 -23.89 19.14 2.72
N GLN A 148 -24.62 19.59 3.74
CA GLN A 148 -25.69 20.56 3.56
C GLN A 148 -25.40 21.77 4.44
N PHE A 149 -24.49 22.62 3.97
CA PHE A 149 -24.50 24.02 4.38
C PHE A 149 -24.50 24.88 3.11
N THR A 150 -25.59 25.61 3.00
CA THR A 150 -25.89 26.79 2.18
C THR A 150 -24.74 27.76 2.01
#